data_AF-A0AAN4ZBB3-F1
#
_entry.id   AF-A0AAN4ZBB3-F1
#
_cell.length_a   1.000
_cell.length_b   1.000
_cell.length_c   1.000
_cell.angle_alpha   90.00
_cell.angle_beta   90.00
_cell.angle_gamma   90.00
#
_symmetry.space_group_name_H-M   'P 1'
#
loop_
_entity.id
_entity.type
_entity.pdbx_description
1 polymer ?
#
loop_
_entity_poly.entity_id
_entity_poly.type
_entity_poly.pdbx_seq_one_letter_code
_entity_poly.pdbx_strand_id
1 'polypeptide(L)'
;STVVPNIRIFAAALYDFVNVTFPEFAELNANNRSLCISNCYLEVSLIESTYRAARHFPNDLDTYFSSYTTIGSETLMDTFFNDCPYEINVEDAKNAARMNIRRTKCMNREPFHRVNPDDVEF
;
A
#
# COMPACT_ATOMS: atom_id res chain seq x y z
N SER A 1 -20.16 6.22 -1.89
CA SER A 1 -18.69 6.36 -1.97
C SER A 1 -18.07 4.97 -1.90
N THR A 2 -17.72 4.40 -3.06
CA THR A 2 -17.08 3.07 -3.22
C THR A 2 -15.59 3.18 -2.94
N VAL A 3 -15.26 3.68 -1.75
CA VAL A 3 -13.93 3.50 -1.18
C VAL A 3 -13.88 2.05 -0.69
N VAL A 4 -13.04 1.24 -1.35
CA VAL A 4 -12.79 -0.17 -1.01
C VAL A 4 -12.60 -0.29 0.51
N PRO A 5 -13.30 -1.18 1.23
CA PRO A 5 -13.30 -1.23 2.70
C PRO A 5 -11.91 -1.17 3.36
N ASN A 6 -10.90 -1.76 2.72
CA ASN A 6 -9.52 -1.78 3.20
C ASN A 6 -8.86 -0.39 3.28
N ILE A 7 -9.28 0.56 2.42
CA ILE A 7 -8.80 1.95 2.47
C ILE A 7 -9.26 2.65 3.75
N ARG A 8 -10.44 2.30 4.27
CA ARG A 8 -10.99 2.92 5.48
C ARG A 8 -10.19 2.56 6.72
N ILE A 9 -9.68 1.32 6.80
CA ILE A 9 -8.86 0.85 7.92
C ILE A 9 -7.58 1.67 8.00
N PHE A 10 -6.85 1.75 6.88
CA PHE A 10 -5.60 2.51 6.84
C PHE A 10 -5.84 4.01 7.01
N ALA A 11 -6.89 4.57 6.40
CA ALA A 11 -7.22 5.98 6.58
C ALA A 11 -7.52 6.32 8.04
N ALA A 12 -8.32 5.50 8.74
CA ALA A 12 -8.62 5.72 10.16
C ALA A 12 -7.34 5.67 11.02
N ALA A 13 -6.49 4.65 10.80
CA ALA A 13 -5.20 4.56 11.49
C ALA A 13 -4.30 5.77 11.21
N LEU A 14 -4.32 6.29 9.97
CA LEU A 14 -3.54 7.47 9.60
C LEU A 14 -4.06 8.74 10.29
N TYR A 15 -5.38 8.91 10.43
CA TYR A 15 -5.95 10.01 11.22
C TYR A 15 -5.49 9.93 12.68
N ASP A 16 -5.55 8.76 13.30
CA ASP A 16 -5.12 8.56 14.68
C ASP A 16 -3.62 8.83 14.85
N PHE A 17 -2.80 8.32 13.94
CA PHE A 17 -1.36 8.57 13.90
C PHE A 17 -1.05 10.06 13.81
N VAL A 18 -1.62 10.77 12.83
CA VAL A 18 -1.33 12.19 12.62
C VAL A 18 -1.80 13.04 13.80
N ASN A 19 -2.95 12.72 14.42
CA ASN A 19 -3.42 13.43 15.62
C ASN A 19 -2.47 13.29 16.82
N VAL A 20 -1.79 12.15 16.96
CA VAL A 20 -0.84 11.90 18.05
C VAL A 20 0.52 12.52 17.75
N THR A 21 0.98 12.42 16.51
CA THR A 21 2.32 12.85 16.09
C THR A 21 2.41 14.36 15.85
N PHE A 22 1.34 14.98 15.36
CA PHE A 22 1.29 16.40 14.96
C PHE A 22 0.13 17.09 15.67
N PRO A 23 0.32 17.61 16.91
CA PRO A 23 -0.75 18.26 17.67
C PRO A 23 -1.45 19.39 16.91
N GLU A 24 -0.74 20.12 16.05
CA GLU A 24 -1.25 21.18 15.19
C GLU A 24 -2.28 20.68 14.16
N PHE A 25 -2.24 19.40 13.80
CA PHE A 25 -3.23 18.80 12.92
C PHE A 25 -4.63 18.81 13.55
N ALA A 26 -4.72 18.66 14.87
CA ALA A 26 -5.99 18.71 15.60
C ALA A 26 -6.63 20.11 15.58
N GLU A 27 -5.82 21.16 15.35
CA GLU A 27 -6.27 22.55 15.25
C GLU A 27 -6.90 22.86 13.88
N LEU A 28 -6.63 22.03 12.86
CA LEU A 28 -7.20 22.19 11.53
C LEU A 28 -8.70 21.87 11.51
N ASN A 29 -9.45 22.66 10.74
CA ASN A 29 -10.85 22.33 10.46
C ASN A 29 -10.97 20.98 9.72
N ALA A 30 -12.16 20.38 9.75
CA ALA A 30 -12.40 19.05 9.17
C ALA A 30 -12.02 18.94 7.69
N ASN A 31 -12.26 20.00 6.89
CA ASN A 31 -11.95 20.00 5.46
C ASN A 31 -10.43 19.96 5.22
N ASN A 32 -9.68 20.77 5.96
CA ASN A 32 -8.22 20.81 5.85
C ASN A 32 -7.58 19.50 6.32
N ARG A 33 -8.09 18.90 7.40
CA ARG A 33 -7.65 17.57 7.85
C ARG A 33 -7.88 16.51 6.78
N SER A 34 -9.07 16.50 6.18
CA SER A 34 -9.39 15.58 5.07
C SER A 34 -8.51 15.78 3.85
N LEU A 35 -8.19 17.04 3.52
CA LEU A 35 -7.32 17.37 2.40
C LEU A 35 -5.89 16.88 2.64
N CYS A 36 -5.33 17.13 3.83
CA CYS A 36 -4.00 16.64 4.21
C CYS A 36 -3.90 15.12 4.09
N ILE A 37 -4.85 14.40 4.69
CA ILE A 37 -4.86 12.92 4.63
C ILE A 37 -4.99 12.43 3.20
N SER A 38 -5.93 12.98 2.41
CA SER A 38 -6.13 12.56 1.02
C SER A 38 -4.90 12.80 0.15
N ASN A 39 -4.17 13.90 0.38
CA ASN A 39 -2.99 14.28 -0.41
C ASN A 39 -1.73 13.47 -0.09
N CYS A 40 -1.65 12.82 1.07
CA CYS A 40 -0.48 12.00 1.45
C CYS A 40 -0.81 10.50 1.55
N TYR A 41 -2.08 10.13 1.40
CA TYR A 41 -2.55 8.77 1.64
C TYR A 41 -1.74 7.74 0.84
N LEU A 42 -1.54 7.98 -0.45
CA LEU A 42 -0.87 7.02 -1.33
C LEU A 42 0.59 6.83 -0.94
N GLU A 43 1.30 7.92 -0.69
CA GLU A 43 2.70 7.94 -0.29
C GLU A 43 2.91 7.22 1.05
N VAL A 44 2.11 7.56 2.07
CA VAL A 44 2.22 6.93 3.39
C VAL A 44 1.81 5.46 3.32
N SER A 45 0.78 5.11 2.55
CA SER A 45 0.39 3.70 2.35
C SER A 45 1.48 2.89 1.66
N LEU A 46 2.22 3.50 0.73
CA LEU A 46 3.30 2.84 0.02
C LEU A 46 4.50 2.62 0.93
N ILE A 47 4.87 3.61 1.74
CA ILE A 47 5.97 3.51 2.70
C ILE A 47 5.64 2.46 3.76
N GLU A 48 4.45 2.52 4.36
CA GLU A 48 3.99 1.56 5.38
C GLU A 48 3.94 0.12 4.84
N SER A 49 3.36 -0.07 3.66
CA SER A 49 3.26 -1.40 3.04
C SER A 49 4.64 -1.97 2.68
N THR A 50 5.57 -1.12 2.23
CA THR A 50 6.95 -1.53 1.89
C THR A 50 7.71 -1.97 3.14
N TYR A 51 7.61 -1.20 4.22
CA TYR A 51 8.25 -1.53 5.50
C TYR A 51 7.70 -2.82 6.11
N ARG A 52 6.36 -2.97 6.14
CA ARG A 52 5.72 -4.22 6.58
C ARG A 52 6.15 -5.40 5.74
N ALA A 53 6.17 -5.26 4.42
CA ALA A 53 6.64 -6.33 3.56
C ALA A 53 8.12 -6.66 3.82
N ALA A 54 8.96 -5.68 4.19
CA ALA A 54 10.38 -5.92 4.48
C ALA A 54 10.55 -6.73 5.77
N ARG A 55 9.73 -6.46 6.78
CA ARG A 55 9.72 -7.22 8.03
C ARG A 55 9.11 -8.63 7.90
N HIS A 56 8.00 -8.77 7.17
CA HIS A 56 7.31 -10.05 7.04
C HIS A 56 7.92 -10.96 5.96
N PHE A 57 8.48 -10.38 4.91
CA PHE A 57 9.06 -11.08 3.77
C PHE A 57 10.48 -10.56 3.46
N PRO A 58 11.44 -10.72 4.39
CA PRO A 58 12.77 -10.12 4.27
C PRO A 58 13.58 -10.67 3.09
N ASN A 59 13.34 -11.93 2.71
CA ASN A 59 14.04 -12.63 1.63
C ASN A 59 13.20 -12.75 0.35
N ASP A 60 11.99 -12.19 0.35
CA ASP A 60 11.07 -12.21 -0.78
C ASP A 60 10.63 -10.79 -1.12
N LEU A 61 11.30 -10.23 -2.13
CA LEU A 61 11.03 -8.88 -2.63
C LEU A 61 9.86 -8.84 -3.63
N ASP A 62 9.35 -10.00 -4.05
CA ASP A 62 8.23 -10.12 -4.98
C ASP A 62 6.87 -10.07 -4.25
N THR A 63 6.85 -10.35 -2.96
CA THR A 63 5.67 -10.19 -2.10
C THR A 63 5.57 -8.78 -1.50
N TYR A 64 4.39 -8.18 -1.60
CA TYR A 64 4.07 -6.85 -1.05
C TYR A 64 2.64 -6.80 -0.50
N PHE A 65 2.32 -5.79 0.29
CA PHE A 65 0.95 -5.53 0.73
C PHE A 65 0.23 -4.63 -0.28
N SER A 66 -0.78 -5.17 -0.98
CA SER A 66 -1.65 -4.41 -1.89
C SER A 66 -2.73 -3.63 -1.15
N SER A 67 -3.03 -4.04 0.08
CA SER A 67 -3.85 -3.31 1.04
C SER A 67 -3.44 -3.70 2.46
N TYR A 68 -4.06 -3.07 3.46
CA TYR A 68 -3.77 -3.36 4.87
C TYR A 68 -3.90 -4.86 5.23
N THR A 69 -4.82 -5.58 4.58
CA THR A 69 -5.14 -6.99 4.88
C THR A 69 -4.83 -7.93 3.72
N THR A 70 -4.24 -7.44 2.63
CA THR A 70 -4.08 -8.22 1.40
C THR A 70 -2.65 -8.15 0.91
N ILE A 71 -2.07 -9.32 0.62
CA ILE A 71 -0.77 -9.43 -0.05
C ILE A 71 -0.96 -9.65 -1.55
N GLY A 72 0.02 -9.24 -2.33
CA GLY A 72 0.15 -9.52 -3.75
C GLY A 72 1.55 -10.02 -4.06
N SER A 73 1.65 -10.83 -5.11
CA SER A 73 2.90 -11.28 -5.70
C SER A 73 2.64 -11.67 -7.15
N GLU A 74 3.71 -11.82 -7.94
CA GLU A 74 3.57 -12.20 -9.35
C GLU A 74 2.92 -13.58 -9.50
N THR A 75 3.23 -14.52 -8.60
CA THR A 75 2.69 -15.89 -8.60
C THR A 75 1.20 -15.94 -8.28
N LEU A 76 0.68 -15.02 -7.47
CA LEU A 76 -0.74 -14.96 -7.15
C LEU A 76 -1.60 -14.52 -8.36
N MET A 77 -1.01 -13.83 -9.34
CA MET A 77 -1.77 -13.35 -10.51
C MET A 77 -2.30 -14.48 -11.39
N ASP A 78 -1.70 -15.67 -11.33
CA ASP A 78 -2.16 -16.82 -12.12
C ASP A 78 -3.56 -17.28 -11.69
N THR A 79 -3.90 -17.11 -10.42
CA THR A 79 -5.16 -17.57 -9.81
C THR A 79 -6.11 -16.44 -9.44
N PHE A 80 -5.61 -15.20 -9.32
CA PHE A 80 -6.38 -14.04 -8.85
C PHE A 80 -7.70 -13.80 -9.62
N PHE A 81 -7.70 -14.05 -10.94
CA PHE A 81 -8.86 -13.80 -11.80
C PHE A 81 -9.75 -15.04 -12.04
N ASN A 82 -9.47 -16.18 -11.40
CA ASN A 82 -10.20 -17.43 -11.65
C ASN A 82 -11.70 -17.32 -11.35
N ASP A 83 -12.05 -16.53 -10.34
CA ASP A 83 -13.44 -16.32 -9.90
C ASP A 83 -14.04 -15.00 -10.43
N CYS A 84 -13.42 -14.39 -11.45
CA CYS A 84 -13.93 -13.14 -12.03
C CYS A 84 -15.27 -13.38 -12.75
N PRO A 85 -16.38 -12.75 -12.31
CA PRO A 85 -17.70 -12.97 -12.91
C PRO A 85 -17.91 -12.18 -14.20
N TYR A 86 -16.93 -11.36 -14.61
CA TYR A 86 -17.03 -10.46 -15.75
C TYR A 86 -16.25 -11.01 -16.94
N GLU A 87 -16.80 -10.84 -18.13
CA GLU A 87 -16.11 -11.13 -19.39
C GLU A 87 -15.03 -10.06 -19.63
N ILE A 88 -13.79 -10.40 -19.28
CA ILE A 88 -12.62 -9.54 -19.42
C ILE A 88 -11.50 -10.27 -20.16
N ASN A 89 -10.57 -9.51 -20.74
CA ASN A 89 -9.31 -10.09 -21.20
C ASN A 89 -8.42 -10.38 -19.99
N VAL A 90 -8.55 -11.59 -19.44
CA VAL A 90 -7.81 -12.04 -18.26
C VAL A 90 -6.30 -12.00 -18.48
N GLU A 91 -5.82 -12.32 -19.68
CA GLU A 91 -4.39 -12.39 -19.95
C GLU A 91 -3.76 -11.00 -19.98
N ASP A 92 -4.41 -10.03 -20.62
CA ASP A 92 -3.97 -8.63 -20.59
C ASP A 92 -3.98 -8.07 -19.16
N ALA A 93 -5.03 -8.39 -18.37
CA ALA A 93 -5.13 -7.96 -16.97
C ALA A 93 -4.02 -8.55 -16.10
N LYS A 94 -3.71 -9.85 -16.26
CA LYS A 94 -2.57 -10.51 -15.59
C LYS A 94 -1.26 -9.83 -15.97
N ASN A 95 -1.02 -9.59 -17.25
CA ASN A 95 0.22 -8.97 -17.71
C ASN A 95 0.39 -7.54 -17.20
N ALA A 96 -0.68 -6.74 -17.21
CA ALA A 96 -0.67 -5.40 -16.61
C ALA A 96 -0.37 -5.45 -15.09
N ALA A 97 -0.99 -6.38 -14.36
CA ALA A 97 -0.74 -6.55 -12.94
C ALA A 97 0.72 -6.95 -12.67
N ARG A 98 1.26 -7.94 -13.38
CA ARG A 98 2.67 -8.37 -13.25
C ARG A 98 3.65 -7.23 -13.50
N MET A 99 3.41 -6.39 -14.52
CA MET A 99 4.23 -5.20 -14.77
C MET A 99 4.20 -4.21 -13.59
N ASN A 100 3.04 -3.96 -13.01
CA ASN A 100 2.91 -3.08 -11.85
C ASN A 100 3.61 -3.64 -10.61
N ILE A 101 3.57 -4.96 -10.41
CA ILE A 101 4.28 -5.65 -9.32
C ILE A 101 5.79 -5.49 -9.49
N ARG A 102 6.32 -5.77 -10.68
CA ARG A 102 7.75 -5.59 -10.98
C ARG A 102 8.20 -4.14 -10.78
N ARG A 103 7.38 -3.17 -11.20
CA ARG A 103 7.65 -1.75 -10.96
C ARG A 103 7.69 -1.42 -9.47
N THR A 104 6.74 -1.94 -8.69
CA THR A 104 6.69 -1.75 -7.22
C THR A 104 7.93 -2.34 -6.54
N LYS A 105 8.38 -3.52 -7.00
CA LYS A 105 9.61 -4.14 -6.53
C LYS A 105 10.83 -3.24 -6.78
N CYS A 106 11.06 -2.85 -8.03
CA CYS A 106 12.26 -2.08 -8.41
C CYS A 106 12.28 -0.66 -7.85
N MET A 107 11.11 -0.01 -7.73
CA MET A 107 11.03 1.38 -7.24
C MET A 107 10.98 1.48 -5.71
N ASN A 108 10.50 0.46 -5.01
CA ASN A 108 10.24 0.54 -3.58
C ASN A 108 10.95 -0.57 -2.79
N ARG A 109 10.65 -1.84 -3.06
CA ARG A 109 11.16 -2.97 -2.27
C ARG A 109 12.68 -3.07 -2.34
N GLU A 110 13.27 -2.96 -3.54
CA GLU A 110 14.72 -3.06 -3.75
C GLU A 110 15.49 -1.88 -3.14
N PRO A 111 15.10 -0.60 -3.34
CA PRO A 111 15.71 0.51 -2.61
C PRO A 111 15.57 0.39 -1.10
N PHE A 112 14.38 0.05 -0.60
CA PHE A 112 14.14 -0.09 0.83
C PHE A 112 15.01 -1.19 1.46
N HIS A 113 15.13 -2.34 0.79
CA HIS A 113 15.98 -3.44 1.24
C HIS A 113 17.47 -3.06 1.24
N ARG A 114 17.93 -2.25 0.28
CA ARG A 114 19.32 -1.78 0.21
C ARG A 114 19.66 -0.76 1.30
N VAL A 115 18.75 0.16 1.59
CA VAL A 115 18.92 1.16 2.66
C VAL A 115 18.78 0.49 4.02
N ASN A 116 17.85 -0.46 4.15
CA ASN A 116 17.53 -1.19 5.37
C ASN A 116 17.33 -0.25 6.57
N PRO A 117 16.34 0.67 6.49
CA PRO A 117 16.12 1.65 7.56
C PRO A 117 15.71 0.94 8.86
N ASP A 118 16.14 1.52 9.98
CA ASP A 118 15.71 1.05 11.30
C ASP A 118 14.31 1.57 11.68
N ASP A 119 13.86 1.23 12.88
CA ASP A 119 12.53 1.60 13.38
C ASP A 119 12.39 3.08 13.74
N VAL A 120 13.49 3.82 13.83
CA VAL A 120 13.49 5.26 14.12
C VAL A 120 13.51 6.07 12.82
N GLU A 121 14.19 5.54 11.80
CA GLU A 121 14.23 6.12 10.45
C GLU A 121 12.92 5.95 9.69
N PHE A 122 12.12 4.92 10.01
CA PHE A 122 10.77 4.71 9.51
C PHE A 122 9.73 5.53 10.28
#